data_AF-A0A2D7Y5B7-F1
#
_entry.id   AF-A0A2D7Y5B7-F1
#
_cell.length_a   1.000
_cell.length_b   1.000
_cell.length_c   1.000
_cell.angle_alpha   90.00
_cell.angle_beta   90.00
_cell.angle_gamma   90.00
#
_symmetry.space_group_name_H-M   'P 1'
#
loop_
_entity.id
_entity.type
_entity.pdbx_description
1 polymer ?
#
loop_
_entity_poly.entity_id
_entity_poly.type
_entity_poly.pdbx_seq_one_letter_code
_entity_poly.pdbx_strand_id
1 'polypeptide(L)'
;MGVEVLVPTGLFAMVVLIVFIAVNGGIQKRKAILATVQEAIRAGQQMTPETIRALGMPQKNSNGDLKSGGVLIAVALAMIVFGWTVGTMGGEDEAFQVFVGMSAFPGFIGFVLLGFGLLGNKKTD
;
A
#
# COMPACT_ATOMS: atom_id res chain seq x y z
N MET A 1 13.03 -27.18 12.12
CA MET A 1 12.17 -26.22 12.83
C MET A 1 10.92 -26.96 13.26
N GLY A 2 10.48 -26.80 14.51
CA GLY A 2 9.24 -27.42 15.01
C GLY A 2 8.00 -26.88 14.29
N VAL A 3 6.90 -27.64 14.38
CA VAL A 3 5.61 -27.25 13.77
C VAL A 3 5.12 -25.92 14.35
N GLU A 4 5.41 -25.66 15.63
CA GLU A 4 5.10 -24.42 16.34
C GLU A 4 5.74 -23.16 15.72
N VAL A 5 6.84 -23.28 14.99
CA VAL A 5 7.48 -22.14 14.30
C VAL A 5 7.01 -22.04 12.85
N LEU A 6 6.78 -23.18 12.21
CA LEU A 6 6.42 -23.24 10.79
C LEU A 6 5.03 -22.64 10.53
N VAL A 7 4.07 -22.86 11.42
CA VAL A 7 2.68 -22.38 11.27
C VAL A 7 2.59 -20.84 11.30
N PRO A 8 3.11 -20.13 12.33
CA PRO A 8 3.13 -18.67 12.33
C PRO A 8 3.92 -18.10 11.14
N THR A 9 5.08 -18.68 10.85
CA THR A 9 5.94 -18.20 9.75
C THR A 9 5.26 -18.33 8.40
N GLY A 10 4.53 -19.43 8.15
CA GLY A 10 3.75 -19.63 6.94
C GLY A 10 2.65 -18.58 6.76
N LEU A 11 1.95 -18.22 7.84
CA LEU A 11 0.92 -17.17 7.81
C LEU A 11 1.52 -15.80 7.46
N PHE A 12 2.62 -15.41 8.09
CA PHE A 12 3.28 -14.14 7.78
C PHE A 12 3.89 -14.12 6.36
N ALA A 13 4.49 -15.24 5.93
CA ALA A 13 5.04 -15.38 4.58
C ALA A 13 3.97 -15.24 3.49
N MET A 14 2.76 -15.77 3.72
CA MET A 14 1.64 -15.63 2.80
C MET A 14 1.28 -14.15 2.57
N VAL A 15 1.20 -13.35 3.64
CA VAL A 15 0.90 -11.91 3.53
C VAL A 15 1.98 -11.19 2.70
N VAL A 16 3.26 -11.45 2.99
CA VAL A 16 4.38 -10.89 2.22
C VAL A 16 4.28 -11.26 0.74
N LEU A 17 3.95 -12.52 0.45
CA LEU A 17 3.87 -13.04 -0.91
C LEU A 17 2.71 -12.42 -1.70
N ILE A 18 1.54 -12.23 -1.07
CA ILE A 18 0.40 -11.53 -1.68
C ILE A 18 0.78 -10.10 -2.05
N VAL A 19 1.39 -9.36 -1.11
CA VAL A 19 1.82 -7.98 -1.35
C VAL A 19 2.88 -7.92 -2.45
N PHE A 20 3.86 -8.84 -2.42
CA PHE A 20 4.89 -8.93 -3.45
C PHE A 20 4.31 -9.14 -4.85
N ILE A 21 3.38 -10.10 -5.00
CA ILE A 21 2.72 -10.36 -6.29
C ILE A 21 1.96 -9.13 -6.77
N ALA A 22 1.18 -8.48 -5.91
CA ALA A 22 0.42 -7.29 -6.27
C ALA A 22 1.32 -6.13 -6.74
N VAL A 23 2.40 -5.85 -5.99
CA VAL A 23 3.36 -4.80 -6.32
C VAL A 23 4.13 -5.13 -7.60
N ASN A 24 4.64 -6.36 -7.72
CA ASN A 24 5.39 -6.79 -8.89
C ASN A 24 4.52 -6.75 -10.16
N GLY A 25 3.25 -7.14 -10.07
CA GLY A 25 2.30 -7.02 -11.19
C GLY A 25 2.14 -5.57 -11.68
N GLY A 26 2.08 -4.60 -10.75
CA GLY A 26 2.05 -3.18 -11.08
C GLY A 26 3.34 -2.69 -11.76
N ILE A 27 4.50 -3.11 -11.25
CA ILE A 27 5.82 -2.77 -11.81
C ILE A 27 5.96 -3.32 -13.23
N GLN A 28 5.58 -4.58 -13.46
CA GLN A 28 5.68 -5.20 -14.78
C GLN A 28 4.80 -4.50 -15.82
N LYS A 29 3.56 -4.12 -15.46
CA LYS A 29 2.68 -3.34 -16.35
C LYS A 29 3.31 -2.00 -16.76
N ARG A 30 3.90 -1.27 -15.80
CA ARG A 30 4.59 0.01 -16.09
C ARG A 30 5.80 -0.19 -17.00
N LYS A 31 6.61 -1.22 -16.77
CA LYS A 31 7.76 -1.55 -17.63
C LYS A 31 7.30 -1.86 -19.06
N ALA A 32 6.23 -2.62 -19.23
CA ALA A 32 5.68 -2.94 -20.55
C ALA A 32 5.21 -1.69 -21.30
N ILE A 33 4.48 -0.78 -20.63
CA ILE A 33 4.04 0.49 -21.22
C ILE A 33 5.24 1.35 -21.66
N LEU A 34 6.26 1.48 -20.80
CA LEU A 34 7.45 2.26 -21.12
C LEU A 34 8.25 1.66 -22.29
N ALA A 35 8.33 0.33 -22.38
CA ALA A 35 8.97 -0.35 -23.51
C ALA A 35 8.22 -0.05 -24.82
N THR A 36 6.89 -0.10 -24.82
CA THR A 36 6.07 0.26 -25.98
C THR A 36 6.28 1.72 -26.40
N VAL A 37 6.32 2.65 -25.44
CA VAL A 37 6.60 4.07 -25.71
C VAL A 37 7.99 4.26 -26.31
N GLN A 38 9.00 3.56 -25.77
CA GLN A 38 10.37 3.64 -26.28
C GLN A 38 10.46 3.13 -27.72
N GLU A 39 9.77 2.04 -28.05
CA GLU A 39 9.76 1.47 -29.40
C GLU A 39 9.02 2.36 -30.39
N ALA A 40 7.90 2.98 -29.99
CA ALA A 40 7.18 3.95 -30.82
C ALA A 40 8.05 5.17 -31.15
N ILE A 41 8.80 5.69 -30.17
CA ILE A 41 9.76 6.79 -30.39
C ILE A 41 10.86 6.38 -31.37
N ARG A 42 11.40 5.15 -31.24
CA ARG A 42 12.41 4.61 -32.17
C ARG A 42 11.90 4.45 -33.60
N ALA A 43 10.63 4.11 -33.76
CA ALA A 43 9.96 4.02 -35.05
C ALA A 43 9.65 5.39 -35.69
N GLY A 44 10.04 6.50 -35.06
CA GLY A 44 9.82 7.86 -35.57
C GLY A 44 8.38 8.37 -35.41
N GLN A 45 7.54 7.64 -34.67
CA GLN A 45 6.19 8.11 -34.33
C GLN A 45 6.28 9.27 -33.33
N GLN A 46 5.63 10.38 -33.64
CA GLN A 46 5.48 11.47 -32.70
C GLN A 46 4.47 11.07 -31.62
N MET A 47 4.97 10.76 -30.44
CA MET A 47 4.12 10.48 -29.28
C MET A 47 3.65 11.80 -28.67
N THR A 48 2.39 12.15 -28.86
CA THR A 48 1.81 13.29 -28.13
C THR A 48 1.57 12.89 -26.66
N PRO A 49 1.55 13.86 -25.74
CA PRO A 49 1.23 13.61 -24.33
C PRO A 49 -0.10 12.89 -24.12
N GLU A 50 -1.08 13.10 -25.01
CA GLU A 50 -2.39 12.47 -24.98
C GLU A 50 -2.31 10.98 -25.31
N THR A 51 -1.51 10.60 -26.32
CA THR A 51 -1.31 9.18 -26.66
C THR A 51 -0.57 8.43 -25.55
N ILE A 52 0.42 9.05 -24.90
CA ILE A 52 1.12 8.46 -23.75
C ILE A 52 0.17 8.25 -22.57
N ARG A 53 -0.78 9.18 -22.36
CA ARG A 53 -1.82 9.04 -21.32
C ARG A 53 -2.81 7.93 -21.67
N ALA A 54 -3.19 7.79 -22.93
CA ALA A 54 -4.08 6.73 -23.40
C ALA A 54 -3.48 5.32 -23.24
N LEU A 55 -2.15 5.20 -23.24
CA LEU A 55 -1.43 3.94 -22.97
C LEU A 55 -1.48 3.50 -21.48
N GLY A 56 -2.23 4.21 -20.64
CA GLY A 56 -2.46 3.83 -19.25
C GLY A 56 -1.32 4.22 -18.31
N MET A 57 -0.52 5.23 -18.67
CA MET A 57 0.43 5.82 -17.74
C MET A 57 -0.31 6.37 -16.52
N PRO A 58 0.02 5.92 -15.30
CA PRO A 58 -0.70 6.32 -14.11
C PRO A 58 -0.63 7.83 -13.94
N GLN A 59 -1.81 8.49 -13.95
CA GLN A 59 -1.93 9.88 -13.54
C GLN A 59 -1.61 9.99 -12.05
N LYS A 60 -0.96 11.08 -11.64
CA LYS A 60 -0.87 11.43 -10.22
C LYS A 60 -2.28 11.79 -9.75
N ASN A 61 -3.01 10.78 -9.26
CA ASN A 61 -4.35 10.96 -8.73
C ASN A 61 -4.23 11.53 -7.31
N SER A 62 -4.69 12.78 -7.10
CA SER A 62 -4.75 13.40 -5.77
C SER A 62 -5.57 12.55 -4.77
N ASN A 63 -6.61 11.85 -5.25
CA ASN A 63 -7.38 10.90 -4.44
C ASN A 63 -6.62 9.60 -4.11
N GLY A 64 -5.47 9.35 -4.73
CA GLY A 64 -4.61 8.20 -4.42
C GLY A 64 -4.06 8.26 -3.01
N ASP A 65 -3.66 9.46 -2.57
CA ASP A 65 -3.11 9.69 -1.23
C ASP A 65 -4.22 9.56 -0.17
N LEU A 66 -5.42 10.09 -0.45
CA LEU A 66 -6.58 9.97 0.44
C LEU A 66 -6.99 8.51 0.67
N LYS A 67 -7.09 7.71 -0.41
CA LYS A 67 -7.43 6.29 -0.31
C LYS A 67 -6.35 5.50 0.44
N SER A 68 -5.09 5.73 0.10
CA SER A 68 -3.96 5.05 0.75
C SER A 68 -3.89 5.39 2.24
N GLY A 69 -4.13 6.65 2.58
CA GLY A 69 -4.20 7.12 3.96
C GLY A 69 -5.33 6.45 4.76
N GLY A 70 -6.54 6.40 4.19
CA GLY A 70 -7.68 5.74 4.82
C GLY A 70 -7.45 4.25 5.08
N VAL A 71 -6.83 3.53 4.13
CA VAL A 71 -6.48 2.11 4.30
C VAL A 71 -5.49 1.92 5.45
N LEU A 72 -4.47 2.77 5.55
CA LEU A 72 -3.46 2.66 6.61
C LEU A 72 -4.02 2.98 8.01
N ILE A 73 -4.94 3.94 8.11
CA ILE A 73 -5.67 4.18 9.38
C ILE A 73 -6.51 2.96 9.75
N ALA A 74 -7.22 2.34 8.80
CA ALA A 74 -7.99 1.13 9.07
C ALA A 74 -7.10 -0.03 9.55
N VAL A 75 -5.92 -0.21 8.97
CA VAL A 75 -4.94 -1.22 9.43
C VAL A 75 -4.45 -0.91 10.85
N ALA A 76 -4.13 0.34 11.16
CA ALA A 76 -3.73 0.74 12.52
C ALA A 76 -4.82 0.43 13.55
N LEU A 77 -6.08 0.79 13.26
CA LEU A 77 -7.21 0.49 14.14
C LEU A 77 -7.42 -1.02 14.30
N ALA A 78 -7.28 -1.79 13.22
CA ALA A 78 -7.38 -3.25 13.28
C ALA A 78 -6.31 -3.86 14.19
N MET A 79 -5.07 -3.34 14.16
CA MET A 79 -3.99 -3.80 15.05
C MET A 79 -4.27 -3.49 16.53
N ILE A 80 -4.83 -2.31 16.82
CA ILE A 80 -5.22 -1.95 18.19
C ILE A 80 -6.31 -2.90 18.71
N VAL A 81 -7.36 -3.14 17.91
CA VAL A 81 -8.44 -4.07 18.26
C VAL A 81 -7.88 -5.48 18.47
N PHE A 82 -7.00 -5.93 17.58
CA PHE A 82 -6.37 -7.24 17.69
C PHE A 82 -5.54 -7.38 18.98
N GLY A 83 -4.68 -6.41 19.28
CA GLY A 83 -3.91 -6.40 20.53
C GLY A 83 -4.78 -6.39 21.78
N TRP A 84 -5.91 -5.66 21.75
CA TRP A 84 -6.86 -5.63 22.85
C TRP A 84 -7.56 -6.98 23.05
N THR A 85 -7.99 -7.62 21.97
CA THR A 85 -8.60 -8.96 22.02
C THR A 85 -7.61 -10.00 22.53
N VAL A 86 -6.35 -9.97 22.05
CA VAL A 86 -5.31 -10.90 22.51
C VAL A 86 -4.97 -10.68 23.98
N GLY A 87 -4.80 -9.42 24.43
CA GLY A 87 -4.50 -9.15 25.83
C GLY A 87 -5.62 -9.58 26.78
N THR A 88 -6.87 -9.29 26.43
CA THR A 88 -8.04 -9.63 27.27
C THR A 88 -8.39 -11.12 27.27
N MET A 89 -8.26 -11.82 26.14
CA MET A 89 -8.61 -13.25 26.03
C MET A 89 -7.43 -14.18 26.34
N GLY A 90 -6.20 -13.76 26.06
CA GLY A 90 -4.98 -14.53 26.26
C GLY A 90 -4.33 -14.37 27.63
N GLY A 91 -4.75 -13.36 28.42
CA GLY A 91 -4.14 -13.06 29.72
C GLY A 91 -2.74 -12.43 29.63
N GLU A 92 -2.37 -11.93 28.45
CA GLU A 92 -1.07 -11.32 28.16
C GLU A 92 -1.22 -9.80 28.02
N ASP A 93 -1.23 -9.07 29.14
CA ASP A 93 -1.43 -7.61 29.14
C ASP A 93 -0.38 -6.84 28.32
N GLU A 94 0.82 -7.42 28.15
CA GLU A 94 1.91 -6.86 27.35
C GLU A 94 1.59 -6.85 25.84
N ALA A 95 0.75 -7.79 25.37
CA ALA A 95 0.38 -7.88 23.95
C ALA A 95 -0.31 -6.60 23.47
N PHE A 96 -1.18 -6.01 24.29
CA PHE A 96 -1.85 -4.76 23.95
C PHE A 96 -0.85 -3.63 23.70
N GLN A 97 0.13 -3.46 24.58
CA GLN A 97 1.14 -2.40 24.46
C GLN A 97 1.99 -2.56 23.21
N VAL A 98 2.39 -3.79 22.89
CA VAL A 98 3.17 -4.11 21.69
C VAL A 98 2.37 -3.77 20.43
N PHE A 99 1.12 -4.25 20.32
CA PHE A 99 0.28 -3.99 19.15
C PHE A 99 -0.09 -2.52 18.99
N VAL A 100 -0.32 -1.78 20.07
CA VAL A 100 -0.51 -0.33 20.03
C VAL A 100 0.74 0.36 19.49
N GLY A 101 1.93 0.02 20.01
CA GLY A 101 3.20 0.54 19.50
C GLY A 101 3.42 0.25 18.02
N MET A 102 3.12 -0.98 17.57
CA MET A 102 3.22 -1.36 16.16
C MET A 102 2.17 -0.67 15.28
N SER A 103 0.96 -0.40 15.80
CA SER A 103 -0.10 0.30 15.07
C SER A 103 0.26 1.76 14.75
N ALA A 104 1.16 2.37 15.53
CA ALA A 104 1.59 3.74 15.32
C ALA A 104 2.25 3.95 13.94
N PHE A 105 2.95 2.94 13.41
CA PHE A 105 3.57 3.02 12.09
C PHE A 105 2.54 3.24 10.98
N PRO A 106 1.58 2.33 10.72
CA PRO A 106 0.54 2.59 9.73
C PRO A 106 -0.36 3.77 10.13
N GLY A 107 -0.59 4.01 11.43
CA GLY A 107 -1.43 5.11 11.91
C GLY A 107 -0.90 6.48 11.49
N PHE A 108 0.37 6.79 11.78
CA PHE A 108 0.97 8.08 11.42
C PHE A 108 1.14 8.24 9.91
N ILE A 109 1.54 7.18 9.19
CA ILE A 109 1.64 7.24 7.72
C ILE A 109 0.26 7.52 7.12
N GLY A 110 -0.77 6.83 7.64
CA GLY A 110 -2.15 7.02 7.21
C GLY A 110 -2.65 8.44 7.44
N PHE A 111 -2.34 9.01 8.61
CA PHE A 111 -2.72 10.38 8.96
C PHE A 111 -2.10 11.42 8.02
N VAL A 112 -0.79 11.28 7.72
CA VAL A 112 -0.09 12.18 6.79
C VAL A 112 -0.66 12.08 5.37
N LEU A 113 -0.92 10.86 4.88
CA LEU A 113 -1.49 10.65 3.55
C LEU A 113 -2.93 11.18 3.42
N LEU A 114 -3.76 11.05 4.48
CA LEU A 114 -5.07 11.69 4.54
C LEU A 114 -4.92 13.22 4.50
N GLY A 115 -3.97 13.77 5.25
CA GLY A 115 -3.65 15.20 5.22
C GLY A 115 -3.31 15.68 3.81
N PHE A 116 -2.40 14.99 3.12
CA PHE A 116 -2.05 15.30 1.72
C PHE A 116 -3.24 15.18 0.77
N GLY A 117 -4.07 14.14 0.92
CA GLY A 117 -5.28 13.99 0.11
C GLY A 117 -6.29 15.13 0.30
N LEU A 118 -6.53 15.53 1.55
CA LEU A 118 -7.49 16.59 1.89
C LEU A 118 -6.99 17.99 1.52
N LEU A 119 -5.70 18.28 1.75
CA LEU A 119 -5.08 19.58 1.44
C LEU A 119 -4.73 19.72 -0.05
N GLY A 120 -4.37 18.62 -0.71
CA GLY A 120 -4.05 18.59 -2.14
C GLY A 120 -5.26 18.87 -3.02
N ASN A 121 -6.45 18.35 -2.65
CA ASN A 121 -7.69 18.60 -3.37
C ASN A 121 -8.13 20.08 -3.34
N LYS A 122 -7.71 20.86 -2.32
CA LYS A 122 -8.07 22.29 -2.19
C LYS A 122 -7.32 23.24 -3.12
N LYS A 123 -6.26 22.80 -3.80
CA LYS A 123 -5.45 23.64 -4.71
C LYS A 123 -5.87 23.54 -6.19
N THR A 124 -6.89 22.75 -6.50
CA THR A 124 -7.33 22.50 -7.90
C THR A 124 -8.73 23.01 -8.19
N ASP A 125 -9.40 23.65 -7.23
CA ASP A 125 -10.59 24.48 -7.42
C ASP A 125 -10.20 25.97 -7.38
#